data_AF-A0A2E0SEV8-F1
#
_entry.id   AF-A0A2E0SEV8-F1
#
_cell.length_a   1.000
_cell.length_b   1.000
_cell.length_c   1.000
_cell.angle_alpha   90.00
_cell.angle_beta   90.00
_cell.angle_gamma   90.00
#
_symmetry.space_group_name_H-M   'P 1'
#
loop_
_entity.id
_entity.type
_entity.pdbx_description
1 polymer ?
#
loop_
_entity_poly.entity_id
_entity_poly.type
_entity_poly.pdbx_seq_one_letter_code
_entity_poly.pdbx_strand_id
1 'polypeptide(L)'
;MPGTIIPKAPNSLGLQPVASAGSFDVASLVLNDMRLNIKRALYNDMLGDPNKTPASATEVAERMADLSRRIGSAFGRLQVELVQPVLQRVVYILKKQGRIEIPTINGREVKVRSVSPLAQAQHNQDITSVHRFLEMVQRTFGPEILNILINSEETAAYLAKKFGVPDTLIRDAEERRQLVQMAQQMAQQQAMQQAQAQTLGDNPQADAQEGMVSGEEQQQA
;
A
#
# COMPACT_ATOMS: atom_id res chain seq x y z
N MET A 1 13.67 11.21 67.19
CA MET A 1 13.42 12.10 68.34
C MET A 1 14.23 13.37 68.14
N PRO A 2 13.61 14.57 68.19
CA PRO A 2 14.36 15.84 68.15
C PRO A 2 15.08 16.02 69.50
N GLY A 3 16.38 16.30 69.47
CA GLY A 3 17.19 16.49 70.68
C GLY A 3 18.22 15.39 70.99
N THR A 4 18.35 14.37 70.14
CA THR A 4 19.45 13.40 70.26
C THR A 4 20.77 14.04 69.84
N ILE A 5 21.67 14.25 70.81
CA ILE A 5 23.03 14.75 70.60
C ILE A 5 23.91 13.56 70.19
N ILE A 6 24.40 13.56 68.95
CA ILE A 6 25.37 12.57 68.46
C ILE A 6 26.77 13.18 68.64
N PRO A 7 27.60 12.69 69.57
CA PRO A 7 28.94 13.23 69.75
C PRO A 7 29.82 12.89 68.54
N LYS A 8 30.53 13.89 68.00
CA LYS A 8 31.40 13.76 66.82
C LYS A 8 32.83 14.19 67.16
N ALA A 9 33.82 13.53 66.56
CA ALA A 9 35.23 13.69 66.91
C ALA A 9 35.79 15.09 66.56
N PRO A 10 36.79 15.62 67.31
CA PRO A 10 37.33 16.99 67.20
C PRO A 10 38.03 17.37 65.88
N ASN A 11 38.02 16.50 64.86
CA ASN A 11 38.65 16.76 63.57
C ASN A 11 37.74 16.39 62.39
N SER A 12 36.43 16.25 62.66
CA SER A 12 35.47 15.91 61.63
C SER A 12 34.93 17.17 60.95
N LEU A 13 34.82 17.14 59.63
CA LEU A 13 34.09 18.16 58.83
C LEU A 13 32.74 18.39 59.51
N GLY A 14 32.46 19.61 59.99
CA GLY A 14 31.44 19.93 61.01
C GLY A 14 29.98 19.56 60.67
N LEU A 15 29.05 20.49 60.91
CA LEU A 15 27.66 20.33 60.47
C LEU A 15 27.65 20.49 58.94
N GLN A 16 27.56 19.38 58.21
CA GLN A 16 27.36 19.43 56.77
C GLN A 16 25.89 19.78 56.51
N PRO A 17 25.60 20.81 55.69
CA PRO A 17 24.23 21.12 55.32
C PRO A 17 23.62 19.88 54.66
N VAL A 18 22.40 19.52 55.07
CA VAL A 18 21.63 18.48 54.38
C VAL A 18 21.47 18.97 52.95
N ALA A 19 22.08 18.26 52.00
CA ALA A 19 21.93 18.58 50.59
C ALA A 19 20.44 18.66 50.27
N SER A 20 20.01 19.77 49.66
CA SER A 20 18.64 19.94 49.20
C SER A 20 18.22 18.68 48.45
N ALA A 21 17.04 18.13 48.79
CA ALA A 21 16.52 16.91 48.18
C ALA A 21 16.30 17.02 46.66
N GLY A 22 16.49 18.20 46.07
CA GLY A 22 16.59 18.42 44.64
C GLY A 22 18.00 18.83 44.21
N SER A 23 18.92 17.88 44.05
CA SER A 23 20.10 18.11 43.20
C SER A 23 19.63 18.09 41.75
N PHE A 24 19.24 19.25 41.20
CA PHE A 24 19.01 19.37 39.77
C PHE A 24 20.36 19.27 39.05
N ASP A 25 20.70 18.07 38.61
CA ASP A 25 21.92 17.83 37.88
C ASP A 25 21.72 18.25 36.42
N VAL A 26 22.02 19.54 36.15
CA VAL A 26 22.03 20.12 34.80
C VAL A 26 22.88 19.27 33.85
N ALA A 27 23.98 18.67 34.34
CA ALA A 27 24.85 17.85 33.50
C ALA A 27 24.13 16.59 33.03
N SER A 28 23.32 15.94 33.90
CA SER A 28 22.51 14.78 33.51
C SER A 28 21.49 15.11 32.41
N LEU A 29 20.89 16.30 32.45
CA LEU A 29 19.94 16.76 31.43
C LEU A 29 20.64 16.95 30.07
N VAL A 30 21.80 17.63 30.07
CA VAL A 30 22.60 17.86 28.87
C VAL A 30 23.08 16.53 28.27
N LEU A 31 23.58 15.61 29.10
CA LEU A 31 24.04 14.29 28.66
C LEU A 31 22.92 13.45 28.05
N ASN A 32 21.70 13.55 28.58
CA ASN A 32 20.54 12.86 28.03
C ASN A 32 20.14 13.44 26.66
N ASP A 33 20.15 14.75 26.48
CA ASP A 33 19.87 15.37 25.18
C ASP A 33 20.95 15.03 24.14
N MET A 34 22.23 15.07 24.51
CA MET A 34 23.32 14.62 23.63
C MET A 34 23.16 13.16 23.22
N ARG A 35 22.83 12.26 24.16
CA ARG A 35 22.60 10.84 23.86
C ARG A 35 21.40 10.66 22.92
N LEU A 36 20.34 11.44 23.10
CA LEU A 36 19.16 11.42 22.23
C LEU A 36 19.51 11.89 20.81
N ASN A 37 20.30 12.95 20.69
CA ASN A 37 20.76 13.48 19.40
C ASN A 37 21.68 12.49 18.68
N ILE A 38 22.58 11.80 19.40
CA ILE A 38 23.40 10.72 18.83
C ILE A 38 22.52 9.56 18.34
N LYS A 39 21.55 9.12 19.15
CA LYS A 39 20.62 8.04 18.75
C LYS A 39 19.85 8.40 17.48
N ARG A 40 19.33 9.64 17.39
CA ARG A 40 18.64 10.16 16.20
C ARG A 40 19.57 10.19 14.97
N ALA A 41 20.80 10.67 15.14
CA ALA A 41 21.79 10.71 14.06
C ALA A 41 22.16 9.31 13.55
N LEU A 42 22.13 8.30 14.43
CA LEU A 42 22.39 6.90 14.09
C LEU A 42 21.11 6.13 13.67
N TYR A 43 20.01 6.83 13.41
CA TYR A 43 18.73 6.23 13.00
C TYR A 43 18.14 5.23 14.00
N ASN A 44 18.57 5.31 15.27
CA ASN A 44 18.11 4.46 16.35
C ASN A 44 16.91 5.09 17.07
N ASP A 45 15.84 5.33 16.30
CA ASP A 45 14.53 5.82 16.78
C ASP A 45 13.52 4.66 16.96
N MET A 46 14.03 3.43 17.11
CA MET A 46 13.19 2.23 17.21
C MET A 46 12.16 2.36 18.33
N LEU A 47 10.92 2.05 17.96
CA LEU A 47 9.71 1.80 18.75
C LEU A 47 9.78 2.36 20.17
N GLY A 48 9.15 3.53 20.34
CA GLY A 48 8.82 4.23 21.59
C GLY A 48 9.49 3.76 22.88
N ASP A 49 10.09 4.71 23.61
CA ASP A 49 10.58 4.49 24.98
C ASP A 49 9.62 3.56 25.77
N PRO A 50 10.06 2.37 26.20
CA PRO A 50 9.23 1.41 26.93
C PRO A 50 8.60 2.00 28.19
N ASN A 51 9.13 3.13 28.69
CA ASN A 51 8.64 3.85 29.85
C ASN A 51 7.61 4.94 29.52
N LYS A 52 7.23 5.11 28.25
CA LYS A 52 6.18 6.05 27.81
C LYS A 52 4.95 5.30 27.32
N THR A 53 3.83 6.01 27.21
CA THR A 53 2.59 5.48 26.64
C THR A 53 2.88 4.77 25.31
N PRO A 54 2.44 3.51 25.13
CA PRO A 54 2.62 2.79 23.88
C PRO A 54 2.11 3.61 22.70
N ALA A 55 2.94 3.77 21.68
CA ALA A 55 2.56 4.50 20.47
C ALA A 55 1.42 3.77 19.76
N SER A 56 0.46 4.52 19.23
CA SER A 56 -0.63 3.93 18.43
C SER A 56 -0.09 3.33 17.13
N ALA A 57 -0.80 2.35 16.55
CA ALA A 57 -0.37 1.70 15.30
C ALA A 57 -0.12 2.71 14.15
N THR A 58 -0.97 3.75 14.06
CA THR A 58 -0.84 4.82 13.06
C THR A 58 0.40 5.69 13.32
N GLU A 59 0.67 6.00 14.58
CA GLU A 59 1.84 6.80 14.95
C GLU A 59 3.15 6.06 14.67
N VAL A 60 3.20 4.76 14.93
CA VAL A 60 4.36 3.91 14.58
C VAL A 60 4.57 3.91 13.07
N ALA A 61 3.50 3.77 12.28
CA ALA A 61 3.59 3.80 10.83
C ALA A 61 4.13 5.14 10.29
N GLU A 62 3.63 6.28 10.80
CA GLU A 62 4.12 7.61 10.42
C GLU A 62 5.57 7.85 10.84
N ARG A 63 5.98 7.41 12.04
CA ARG A 63 7.39 7.51 12.46
C ARG A 63 8.32 6.66 11.60
N MET A 64 7.89 5.45 11.23
CA MET A 64 8.66 4.62 10.29
C MET A 64 8.76 5.27 8.91
N ALA A 65 7.70 5.93 8.44
CA ALA A 65 7.74 6.68 7.19
C ALA A 65 8.70 7.89 7.25
N ASP A 66 8.70 8.67 8.34
CA ASP A 66 9.64 9.78 8.54
C ASP A 66 11.10 9.27 8.62
N LEU A 67 11.34 8.19 9.37
CA LEU A 67 12.64 7.55 9.45
C LEU A 67 13.12 7.11 8.05
N SER A 68 12.26 6.46 7.29
CA SER A 68 12.52 6.01 5.91
C SER A 68 12.92 7.18 5.00
N ARG A 69 12.22 8.33 5.10
CA ARG A 69 12.57 9.55 4.35
C ARG A 69 13.95 10.09 4.74
N ARG A 70 14.29 10.12 6.04
CA ARG A 70 15.60 10.61 6.53
C ARG A 70 16.77 9.74 6.08
N ILE A 71 16.60 8.41 6.08
CA ILE A 71 17.66 7.47 5.63
C ILE A 71 17.78 7.40 4.11
N GLY A 72 16.76 7.88 3.37
CA GLY A 72 16.63 7.62 1.94
C GLY A 72 17.78 8.13 1.08
N SER A 73 18.34 9.30 1.40
CA SER A 73 19.48 9.86 0.64
C SER A 73 20.76 9.06 0.84
N ALA A 74 21.09 8.72 2.09
CA ALA A 74 22.26 7.91 2.44
C ALA A 74 22.12 6.48 1.88
N PHE A 75 20.94 5.89 2.01
CA PHE A 75 20.63 4.57 1.46
C PHE A 75 20.73 4.56 -0.08
N GLY A 76 20.20 5.58 -0.75
CA GLY A 76 20.29 5.73 -2.20
C GLY A 76 21.74 5.82 -2.69
N ARG A 77 22.58 6.59 -1.99
CA ARG A 77 24.03 6.65 -2.28
C ARG A 77 24.71 5.31 -2.05
N LEU A 78 24.44 4.63 -0.94
CA LEU A 78 24.98 3.30 -0.66
C LEU A 78 24.58 2.28 -1.74
N GLN A 79 23.36 2.38 -2.24
CA GLN A 79 22.90 1.53 -3.34
C GLN A 79 23.70 1.75 -4.62
N VAL A 80 24.00 3.01 -4.98
CA VAL A 80 24.72 3.37 -6.23
C VAL A 80 26.23 3.16 -6.09
N GLU A 81 26.82 3.55 -4.96
CA GLU A 81 28.27 3.55 -4.74
C GLU A 81 28.81 2.17 -4.30
N LEU A 82 28.00 1.34 -3.65
CA LEU A 82 28.44 0.03 -3.12
C LEU A 82 27.64 -1.14 -3.68
N VAL A 83 26.31 -1.16 -3.47
CA VAL A 83 25.50 -2.36 -3.75
C VAL A 83 25.48 -2.69 -5.24
N GLN A 84 25.20 -1.71 -6.10
CA GLN A 84 25.19 -1.89 -7.55
C GLN A 84 26.54 -2.36 -8.12
N PRO A 85 27.69 -1.70 -7.84
CA PRO A 85 28.97 -2.13 -8.38
C PRO A 85 29.42 -3.49 -7.84
N VAL A 86 29.16 -3.80 -6.56
CA VAL A 86 29.46 -5.13 -6.01
C VAL A 86 28.63 -6.20 -6.71
N LEU A 87 27.33 -5.97 -6.93
CA LEU A 87 26.46 -6.93 -7.60
C LEU A 87 26.90 -7.15 -9.05
N GLN A 88 27.19 -6.08 -9.79
CA GLN A 88 27.76 -6.18 -11.15
C GLN A 88 29.05 -7.00 -11.16
N ARG A 89 29.92 -6.81 -10.16
CA ARG A 89 31.18 -7.54 -10.06
C ARG A 89 30.96 -9.03 -9.79
N VAL A 90 30.07 -9.38 -8.87
CA VAL A 90 29.73 -10.77 -8.54
C VAL A 90 29.13 -11.47 -9.76
N VAL A 91 28.20 -10.81 -10.44
CA VAL A 91 27.56 -11.33 -11.66
C VAL A 91 28.59 -11.55 -12.78
N TYR A 92 29.51 -10.60 -12.99
CA TYR A 92 30.58 -10.74 -13.96
C TYR A 92 31.50 -11.94 -13.66
N ILE A 93 31.88 -12.15 -12.40
CA ILE A 93 32.73 -13.27 -12.00
C ILE A 93 32.01 -14.60 -12.22
N LEU A 94 30.75 -14.71 -11.80
CA LEU A 94 29.96 -15.94 -11.93
C LEU A 94 29.68 -16.29 -13.40
N LYS A 95 29.47 -15.28 -14.25
CA LYS A 95 29.36 -15.44 -15.71
C LYS A 95 30.67 -15.92 -16.32
N LYS A 96 31.81 -15.34 -15.94
CA LYS A 96 33.14 -15.79 -16.42
C LYS A 96 33.46 -17.22 -15.99
N GLN A 97 32.93 -17.67 -14.84
CA GLN A 97 33.07 -19.04 -14.35
C GLN A 97 32.06 -20.04 -14.96
N GLY A 98 31.14 -19.58 -15.82
CA GLY A 98 30.11 -20.43 -16.43
C GLY A 98 29.07 -20.99 -15.44
N ARG A 99 28.93 -20.39 -14.25
CA ARG A 99 28.00 -20.87 -13.20
C ARG A 99 26.60 -20.28 -13.33
N ILE A 100 26.45 -19.17 -14.05
CA ILE A 100 25.19 -18.47 -14.26
C ILE A 100 25.10 -18.08 -15.73
N GLU A 101 23.99 -18.44 -16.37
CA GLU A 101 23.59 -17.91 -17.67
C GLU A 101 22.61 -16.76 -17.44
N ILE A 102 22.97 -15.56 -17.87
CA ILE A 102 22.10 -14.38 -17.76
C ILE A 102 21.39 -14.23 -19.09
N PRO A 103 20.04 -14.23 -19.14
CA PRO A 103 19.32 -14.01 -20.37
C PRO A 103 19.63 -12.61 -20.89
N THR A 104 20.26 -12.52 -22.05
CA THR A 104 20.48 -11.25 -22.76
C THR A 104 19.25 -10.91 -23.58
N ILE A 105 18.54 -9.85 -23.22
CA ILE A 105 17.48 -9.28 -24.06
C ILE A 105 18.12 -8.11 -24.81
N ASN A 106 18.23 -8.21 -26.14
CA ASN A 106 18.76 -7.16 -27.02
C ASN A 106 20.18 -6.66 -26.68
N GLY A 107 21.09 -7.57 -26.30
CA GLY A 107 22.50 -7.23 -26.04
C GLY A 107 22.76 -6.38 -24.79
N ARG A 108 21.75 -6.19 -23.93
CA ARG A 108 21.88 -5.50 -22.63
C ARG A 108 21.65 -6.50 -21.50
N GLU A 109 22.51 -6.48 -20.49
CA GLU A 109 22.36 -7.31 -19.30
C GLU A 109 21.12 -6.85 -18.50
N VAL A 110 20.31 -7.81 -18.05
CA VAL A 110 19.10 -7.55 -17.24
C VAL A 110 19.49 -6.81 -15.97
N LYS A 111 19.03 -5.56 -15.83
CA LYS A 111 19.31 -4.73 -14.67
C LYS A 111 18.34 -5.10 -13.54
N VAL A 112 18.79 -5.95 -12.62
CA VAL A 112 18.08 -6.24 -11.37
C VAL A 112 17.92 -4.92 -10.59
N ARG A 113 16.67 -4.49 -10.40
CA ARG A 113 16.36 -3.35 -9.52
C ARG A 113 16.07 -3.89 -8.13
N SER A 114 16.85 -3.47 -7.13
CA SER A 114 16.54 -3.74 -5.73
C SER A 114 15.29 -2.96 -5.33
N VAL A 115 14.24 -3.68 -4.94
CA VAL A 115 13.05 -3.09 -4.30
C VAL A 115 13.46 -2.73 -2.87
N SER A 116 13.71 -1.44 -2.62
CA SER A 116 14.02 -0.95 -1.27
C SER A 116 12.72 -0.77 -0.45
N PRO A 117 12.73 -0.99 0.88
CA PRO A 117 11.60 -0.65 1.75
C PRO A 117 11.15 0.81 1.64
N LEU A 118 12.06 1.74 1.35
CA LEU A 118 11.71 3.12 1.03
C LEU A 118 10.96 3.24 -0.29
N ALA A 119 11.38 2.49 -1.31
CA ALA A 119 10.65 2.46 -2.58
C ALA A 119 9.24 1.88 -2.38
N GLN A 120 9.06 0.89 -1.50
CA GLN A 120 7.74 0.39 -1.11
C GLN A 120 6.93 1.44 -0.34
N ALA A 121 7.52 2.17 0.60
CA ALA A 121 6.84 3.25 1.31
C ALA A 121 6.40 4.38 0.34
N GLN A 122 7.26 4.75 -0.62
CA GLN A 122 6.93 5.69 -1.68
C GLN A 122 5.80 5.16 -2.57
N HIS A 123 5.82 3.87 -2.92
CA HIS A 123 4.74 3.24 -3.68
C HIS A 123 3.42 3.28 -2.93
N ASN A 124 3.39 3.03 -1.62
CA ASN A 124 2.18 3.15 -0.80
C ASN A 124 1.63 4.58 -0.79
N GLN A 125 2.51 5.59 -0.75
CA GLN A 125 2.08 6.98 -0.84
C GLN A 125 1.49 7.30 -2.22
N ASP A 126 2.13 6.84 -3.30
CA ASP A 126 1.63 7.00 -4.68
C ASP A 126 0.26 6.33 -4.86
N ILE A 127 0.10 5.11 -4.34
CA ILE A 127 -1.17 4.35 -4.35
C ILE A 127 -2.26 5.11 -3.60
N THR A 128 -1.95 5.59 -2.39
CA THR A 128 -2.90 6.35 -1.57
C THR A 128 -3.39 7.60 -2.29
N SER A 129 -2.49 8.33 -2.98
CA SER A 129 -2.84 9.51 -3.77
C SER A 129 -3.76 9.16 -4.93
N VAL A 130 -3.47 8.09 -5.69
CA VAL A 130 -4.30 7.64 -6.80
C VAL A 130 -5.67 7.19 -6.31
N HIS A 131 -5.74 6.42 -5.22
CA HIS A 131 -7.02 6.00 -4.62
C HIS A 131 -7.89 7.19 -4.22
N ARG A 132 -7.30 8.19 -3.53
CA ARG A 132 -8.02 9.42 -3.16
C ARG A 132 -8.52 10.19 -4.38
N PHE A 133 -7.74 10.23 -5.45
CA PHE A 133 -8.17 10.86 -6.71
C PHE A 133 -9.35 10.10 -7.33
N LEU A 134 -9.28 8.76 -7.41
CA LEU A 134 -10.38 7.94 -7.93
C LEU A 134 -11.67 8.11 -7.13
N GLU A 135 -11.59 8.08 -5.80
CA GLU A 135 -12.75 8.34 -4.94
C GLU A 135 -13.31 9.75 -5.12
N MET A 136 -12.45 10.76 -5.28
CA MET A 136 -12.87 12.15 -5.49
C MET A 136 -13.61 12.29 -6.82
N VAL A 137 -13.06 11.75 -7.92
CA VAL A 137 -13.72 11.81 -9.23
C VAL A 137 -15.06 11.06 -9.19
N GLN A 138 -15.11 9.89 -8.55
CA GLN A 138 -16.35 9.12 -8.38
C GLN A 138 -17.43 9.92 -7.64
N ARG A 139 -17.07 10.62 -6.56
CA ARG A 139 -18.01 11.39 -5.74
C ARG A 139 -18.45 12.69 -6.41
N THR A 140 -17.55 13.36 -7.13
CA THR A 140 -17.82 14.69 -7.72
C THR A 140 -18.53 14.61 -9.07
N PHE A 141 -18.13 13.66 -9.93
CA PHE A 141 -18.59 13.61 -11.32
C PHE A 141 -19.40 12.33 -11.64
N GLY A 142 -19.47 11.38 -10.71
CA GLY A 142 -20.17 10.12 -10.91
C GLY A 142 -19.39 9.09 -11.74
N PRO A 143 -19.90 7.85 -11.86
CA PRO A 143 -19.21 6.73 -12.51
C PRO A 143 -19.08 6.88 -14.03
N GLU A 144 -19.99 7.62 -14.66
CA GLU A 144 -20.01 7.86 -16.12
C GLU A 144 -18.75 8.61 -16.58
N ILE A 145 -18.43 9.71 -15.90
CA ILE A 145 -17.27 10.57 -16.20
C ILE A 145 -15.96 9.85 -15.86
N LEU A 146 -15.98 8.99 -14.85
CA LEU A 146 -14.82 8.19 -14.43
C LEU A 146 -14.32 7.29 -15.57
N ASN A 147 -15.23 6.58 -16.24
CA ASN A 147 -14.89 5.69 -17.35
C ASN A 147 -14.41 6.44 -18.61
N ILE A 148 -14.78 7.72 -18.74
CA ILE A 148 -14.37 8.58 -19.87
C ILE A 148 -12.98 9.17 -19.62
N LEU A 149 -12.71 9.64 -18.41
CA LEU A 149 -11.46 10.31 -18.06
C LEU A 149 -10.33 9.34 -17.70
N ILE A 150 -10.66 8.14 -17.19
CA ILE A 150 -9.68 7.23 -16.61
C ILE A 150 -9.76 5.88 -17.31
N ASN A 151 -8.62 5.46 -17.87
CA ASN A 151 -8.45 4.10 -18.32
C ASN A 151 -8.28 3.19 -17.10
N SER A 152 -9.36 2.49 -16.74
CA SER A 152 -9.39 1.55 -15.61
C SER A 152 -8.34 0.42 -15.74
N GLU A 153 -8.02 -0.01 -16.97
CA GLU A 153 -7.03 -1.07 -17.19
C GLU A 153 -5.59 -0.60 -16.93
N GLU A 154 -5.22 0.57 -17.45
CA GLU A 154 -3.89 1.13 -17.22
C GLU A 154 -3.70 1.52 -15.75
N THR A 155 -4.76 2.02 -15.11
CA THR A 155 -4.74 2.36 -13.68
C THR A 155 -4.54 1.11 -12.82
N ALA A 156 -5.25 0.02 -13.12
CA ALA A 156 -5.08 -1.25 -12.41
C ALA A 156 -3.67 -1.84 -12.61
N ALA A 157 -3.13 -1.80 -13.84
CA ALA A 157 -1.77 -2.26 -14.12
C ALA A 157 -0.70 -1.40 -13.41
N TYR A 158 -0.89 -0.08 -13.39
CA TYR A 158 -0.02 0.85 -12.67
C TYR A 158 -0.01 0.58 -11.16
N LEU A 159 -1.20 0.41 -10.55
CA LEU A 159 -1.34 0.10 -9.13
C LEU A 159 -0.73 -1.26 -8.77
N ALA A 160 -0.98 -2.29 -9.57
CA ALA A 160 -0.44 -3.64 -9.35
C ALA A 160 1.10 -3.65 -9.38
N LYS A 161 1.71 -2.92 -10.31
CA LYS A 161 3.17 -2.72 -10.36
C LYS A 161 3.72 -2.01 -9.12
N LYS A 162 2.99 -1.04 -8.58
CA LYS A 162 3.36 -0.33 -7.35
C LYS A 162 3.21 -1.21 -6.10
N PHE A 163 2.18 -2.04 -6.05
CA PHE A 163 1.98 -3.06 -5.00
C PHE A 163 3.02 -4.20 -5.04
N GLY A 164 3.76 -4.33 -6.15
CA GLY A 164 4.71 -5.43 -6.34
C GLY A 164 4.00 -6.76 -6.61
N VAL A 165 2.78 -6.72 -7.13
CA VAL A 165 2.08 -7.92 -7.60
C VAL A 165 2.88 -8.48 -8.78
N PRO A 166 3.28 -9.76 -8.77
CA PRO A 166 3.95 -10.39 -9.90
C PRO A 166 3.18 -10.17 -11.20
N ASP A 167 3.88 -9.77 -12.26
CA ASP A 167 3.28 -9.50 -13.58
C ASP A 167 2.54 -10.73 -14.14
N THR A 168 2.90 -11.95 -13.69
CA THR A 168 2.21 -13.21 -14.03
C THR A 168 0.75 -13.27 -13.56
N LEU A 169 0.36 -12.44 -12.58
CA LEU A 169 -1.02 -12.38 -12.08
C LEU A 169 -1.88 -11.38 -12.86
N ILE A 170 -1.26 -10.54 -13.69
CA ILE A 170 -1.94 -9.59 -14.56
C ILE A 170 -1.99 -10.22 -15.96
N ARG A 171 -3.19 -10.37 -16.51
CA ARG A 171 -3.37 -10.91 -17.86
C ARG A 171 -2.76 -10.00 -18.93
N ASP A 172 -2.19 -10.60 -19.96
CA ASP A 172 -1.65 -9.86 -21.10
C ASP A 172 -2.73 -9.06 -21.83
N ALA A 173 -2.31 -8.01 -22.54
CA ALA A 173 -3.23 -7.11 -23.24
C ALA A 173 -4.07 -7.86 -24.30
N GLU A 174 -3.49 -8.85 -24.96
CA GLU A 174 -4.17 -9.67 -25.97
C GLU A 174 -5.20 -10.62 -25.35
N GLU A 175 -4.86 -11.30 -24.25
CA GLU A 175 -5.82 -12.14 -23.51
C GLU A 175 -7.00 -11.31 -22.97
N ARG A 176 -6.74 -10.08 -22.52
CA ARG A 176 -7.78 -9.17 -22.06
C ARG A 176 -8.72 -8.73 -23.18
N ARG A 177 -8.18 -8.38 -24.36
CA ARG A 177 -8.99 -8.02 -25.54
C ARG A 177 -9.90 -9.17 -25.97
N GLN A 178 -9.40 -10.40 -25.96
CA GLN A 178 -10.19 -11.59 -26.30
C GLN A 178 -11.31 -11.82 -25.29
N LEU A 179 -11.04 -11.67 -23.99
CA LEU A 179 -12.06 -11.78 -22.94
C LEU A 179 -13.14 -10.69 -23.05
N VAL A 180 -12.76 -9.45 -23.34
CA VAL A 180 -13.72 -8.35 -23.54
C VAL A 180 -14.60 -8.60 -24.77
N GLN A 181 -14.01 -9.07 -25.87
CA GLN A 181 -14.77 -9.44 -27.07
C GLN A 181 -15.73 -10.61 -26.81
N MET A 182 -15.27 -11.65 -26.10
CA MET A 182 -16.11 -12.79 -25.71
C MET A 182 -17.24 -12.36 -24.77
N ALA A 183 -16.96 -11.47 -23.81
CA ALA A 183 -17.97 -10.92 -22.90
C ALA A 183 -19.01 -10.06 -23.65
N GLN A 184 -18.59 -9.26 -24.63
CA GLN A 184 -19.50 -8.48 -25.49
C GLN A 184 -20.40 -9.38 -26.34
N GLN A 185 -19.86 -10.46 -26.93
CA GLN A 185 -20.64 -11.43 -27.69
C GLN A 185 -21.66 -12.16 -26.80
N MET A 186 -21.25 -12.55 -25.58
CA MET A 186 -22.14 -13.23 -24.63
C MET A 186 -23.25 -12.28 -24.13
N ALA A 187 -22.94 -11.01 -23.87
CA ALA A 187 -23.92 -10.00 -23.49
C ALA A 187 -24.94 -9.74 -24.61
N GLN A 188 -24.51 -9.72 -25.88
CA GLN A 188 -25.42 -9.63 -27.03
C GLN A 188 -26.33 -10.85 -27.14
N GLN A 189 -25.81 -12.06 -26.92
CA GLN A 189 -26.63 -13.28 -26.92
C GLN A 189 -27.66 -13.29 -25.77
N GLN A 190 -27.27 -12.87 -24.56
CA GLN A 190 -28.18 -12.78 -23.43
C GLN A 190 -29.29 -11.73 -23.65
N ALA A 191 -28.94 -10.58 -24.22
CA ALA A 191 -29.93 -9.54 -24.55
C ALA A 191 -30.92 -10.05 -25.61
N MET A 192 -30.46 -10.82 -26.60
CA MET A 192 -31.31 -11.40 -27.63
C MET A 192 -32.24 -12.50 -27.07
N GLN A 193 -31.75 -13.35 -26.15
CA GLN A 193 -32.56 -14.35 -25.46
C GLN A 193 -33.61 -13.71 -24.52
N GLN A 194 -33.27 -12.64 -23.80
CA GLN A 194 -34.23 -11.92 -22.96
C GLN A 194 -35.32 -11.23 -23.79
N ALA A 195 -34.94 -10.64 -24.94
CA ALA A 195 -35.92 -10.06 -25.87
C ALA A 195 -36.88 -11.12 -26.44
N GLN A 196 -36.38 -12.31 -26.78
CA GLN A 196 -37.21 -13.42 -27.28
C GLN A 196 -38.14 -13.98 -26.19
N ALA A 197 -37.67 -14.06 -24.94
CA ALA A 197 -38.47 -14.51 -23.81
C ALA A 197 -39.59 -13.52 -23.44
N GLN A 198 -39.37 -12.21 -23.61
CA GLN A 198 -40.42 -11.20 -23.42
C GLN A 198 -41.47 -11.23 -24.53
N THR A 199 -41.11 -11.54 -25.78
CA THR A 199 -42.08 -11.64 -26.88
C THR A 199 -42.96 -12.90 -26.83
N LEU A 200 -42.51 -13.99 -26.18
CA LEU A 200 -43.29 -15.23 -26.04
C LEU A 200 -44.16 -15.26 -24.77
N GLY A 201 -43.98 -14.33 -23.84
CA GLY A 201 -44.74 -14.27 -22.58
C GLY A 201 -46.06 -13.48 -22.65
N ASP A 202 -46.30 -12.72 -23.72
CA ASP A 202 -47.40 -11.73 -23.79
C ASP A 202 -48.53 -12.10 -24.76
N ASN A 203 -48.73 -13.39 -25.09
CA ASN A 203 -49.89 -13.75 -25.91
C ASN A 203 -50.50 -15.14 -25.60
N PRO A 204 -51.40 -15.23 -24.60
CA PRO A 204 -52.31 -16.38 -24.49
C PRO A 204 -53.81 -16.09 -24.73
N GLN A 205 -54.26 -14.90 -25.17
CA GLN A 205 -55.70 -14.57 -25.13
C GLN A 205 -56.38 -13.98 -26.38
N ALA A 206 -55.74 -13.91 -27.55
CA ALA A 206 -56.40 -13.33 -28.74
C ALA A 206 -57.14 -14.34 -29.66
N ASP A 207 -56.84 -15.64 -29.62
CA ASP A 207 -57.37 -16.60 -30.64
C ASP A 207 -58.67 -17.32 -30.26
N ALA A 208 -59.32 -17.00 -29.14
CA ALA A 208 -60.49 -17.75 -28.65
C ALA A 208 -61.87 -17.10 -28.86
N GLN A 209 -61.98 -15.93 -29.51
CA GLN A 209 -63.25 -15.18 -29.55
C GLN A 209 -63.93 -14.97 -30.91
N GLU A 210 -63.38 -15.41 -32.04
CA GLU A 210 -64.06 -15.25 -33.36
C GLU A 210 -64.96 -16.42 -33.79
N GLY A 211 -65.14 -17.46 -32.97
CA GLY A 211 -65.91 -18.66 -33.34
C GLY A 211 -67.36 -18.80 -32.83
N MET A 212 -67.88 -17.89 -31.99
CA MET A 212 -69.11 -18.17 -31.22
C MET A 212 -70.34 -17.28 -31.49
N VAL A 213 -70.35 -16.43 -32.52
CA VAL A 213 -71.48 -15.49 -32.73
C VAL A 213 -72.47 -15.90 -33.84
N SER A 214 -72.36 -17.06 -34.48
CA SER A 214 -73.21 -17.39 -35.64
C SER A 214 -74.02 -18.69 -35.57
N GLY A 215 -74.38 -19.20 -34.38
CA GLY A 215 -74.88 -20.58 -34.26
C GLY A 215 -76.20 -20.87 -33.53
N GLU A 216 -76.81 -19.95 -32.78
CA GLU A 216 -77.94 -20.33 -31.88
C GLU A 216 -79.18 -19.42 -31.99
N GLU A 217 -79.60 -19.14 -33.22
CA GLU A 217 -81.01 -18.86 -33.52
C GLU A 217 -81.56 -19.95 -34.45
N GLN A 218 -81.91 -21.12 -33.88
CA GLN A 218 -82.96 -21.98 -34.43
C GLN A 218 -83.33 -23.14 -33.49
N GLN A 219 -84.65 -23.28 -33.29
CA GLN A 219 -85.40 -24.44 -32.77
C GLN A 219 -85.31 -24.64 -31.24
N GLN A 220 -86.33 -24.39 -30.41
CA GLN A 220 -87.79 -24.65 -30.51
C GLN A 220 -88.13 -26.05 -31.05
N ALA A 221 -88.28 -27.02 -30.13
CA ALA A 221 -89.40 -27.98 -30.04
C ALA A 221 -89.22 -28.87 -28.81
#